data_AF-A0AAD5K790-F1
#
_entry.id   AF-A0AAD5K790-F1
#
_cell.length_a   1.000
_cell.length_b   1.000
_cell.length_c   1.000
_cell.angle_alpha   90.00
_cell.angle_beta   90.00
_cell.angle_gamma   90.00
#
_symmetry.space_group_name_H-M   'P 1'
#
loop_
_entity.id
_entity.type
_entity.pdbx_description
1 polymer ?
#
loop_
_entity_poly.entity_id
_entity_poly.type
_entity_poly.pdbx_seq_one_letter_code
_entity_poly.pdbx_strand_id
1 'polypeptide(L)'
;MCTRLCCTEMGKDYKEDPDLIFNCKRMCHKPILNEEYKKTIIDFVDNNPSAVIEEITDYLIVQYKYVNLKVSHSTVNKFMITECNLSLKKTEFHSTERNSLEKINEHYDHVQEWD
;
A
#
# COMPACT_ATOMS: atom_id res chain seq x y z
N MET A 1 -11.45 12.11 4.42
CA MET A 1 -12.46 12.59 5.39
C MET A 1 -13.48 13.41 4.62
N CYS A 2 -14.73 12.94 4.55
CA CYS A 2 -15.82 13.60 3.82
C CYS A 2 -16.94 13.90 4.83
N THR A 3 -16.95 15.09 5.43
CA THR A 3 -17.77 15.33 6.64
C THR A 3 -18.58 16.62 6.66
N ARG A 4 -18.56 17.47 5.61
CA ARG A 4 -19.31 18.75 5.67
C ARG A 4 -20.56 18.85 4.81
N LEU A 5 -20.63 18.22 3.64
CA LEU A 5 -21.82 18.33 2.77
C LEU A 5 -22.92 17.31 3.10
N CYS A 6 -22.58 16.06 3.46
CA CYS A 6 -23.59 15.05 3.82
C CYS A 6 -24.35 15.41 5.13
N CYS A 7 -23.74 16.15 6.07
CA CYS A 7 -24.40 16.50 7.34
C CYS A 7 -25.57 17.48 7.21
N THR A 8 -25.55 18.40 6.23
CA THR A 8 -26.62 19.40 6.06
C THR A 8 -27.84 18.84 5.34
N GLU A 9 -27.68 17.80 4.54
CA GLU A 9 -28.76 17.13 3.79
C GLU A 9 -29.45 16.07 4.67
N MET A 10 -28.70 15.32 5.49
CA MET A 10 -29.25 14.33 6.44
C MET A 10 -30.36 14.86 7.35
N GLY A 11 -30.28 16.11 7.82
CA GLY A 11 -31.28 16.71 8.70
C GLY A 11 -32.62 17.03 8.03
N LYS A 12 -32.63 17.13 6.70
CA LYS A 12 -33.87 17.28 5.90
C LYS A 12 -34.43 15.91 5.57
N ASP A 13 -33.57 14.99 5.13
CA ASP A 13 -33.94 13.63 4.77
C ASP A 13 -34.58 12.88 5.96
N TYR A 14 -34.04 13.03 7.18
CA TYR A 14 -34.64 12.42 8.39
C TYR A 14 -36.07 12.88 8.69
N LYS A 15 -36.45 14.10 8.26
CA LYS A 15 -37.81 14.61 8.46
C LYS A 15 -38.79 14.09 7.43
N GLU A 16 -38.31 13.74 6.23
CA GLU A 16 -39.14 13.23 5.14
C GLU A 16 -39.28 11.71 5.21
N ASP A 17 -38.16 10.99 5.38
CA ASP A 17 -38.13 9.53 5.58
C ASP A 17 -36.79 9.13 6.26
N PRO A 18 -36.82 8.56 7.48
CA PRO A 18 -35.63 8.12 8.21
C PRO A 18 -34.73 7.17 7.42
N ASP A 19 -35.30 6.40 6.49
CA ASP A 19 -34.56 5.40 5.70
C ASP A 19 -33.69 6.05 4.61
N LEU A 20 -33.93 7.33 4.26
CA LEU A 20 -33.12 8.07 3.29
C LEU A 20 -31.71 8.41 3.80
N ILE A 21 -31.47 8.35 5.12
CA ILE A 21 -30.12 8.54 5.70
C ILE A 21 -29.14 7.50 5.16
N PHE A 22 -29.62 6.26 4.93
CA PHE A 22 -28.78 5.20 4.38
C PHE A 22 -28.45 5.41 2.90
N ASN A 23 -29.20 6.29 2.21
CA ASN A 23 -29.01 6.63 0.81
C ASN A 23 -28.07 7.82 0.59
N CYS A 24 -27.38 8.37 1.61
CA CYS A 24 -26.38 9.43 1.40
C CYS A 24 -25.29 8.88 0.46
N LYS A 25 -25.43 9.22 -0.83
CA LYS A 25 -24.54 8.80 -1.90
C LYS A 25 -23.16 9.31 -1.48
N ARG A 26 -22.25 8.41 -1.12
CA ARG A 26 -20.89 8.80 -0.73
C ARG A 26 -20.30 9.64 -1.86
N MET A 27 -20.34 10.95 -1.73
CA MET A 27 -19.56 11.86 -2.55
C MET A 27 -18.11 11.71 -2.08
N CYS A 28 -17.53 10.55 -2.35
CA CYS A 28 -16.12 10.34 -2.14
C CYS A 28 -15.40 11.26 -3.12
N HIS A 29 -14.48 12.05 -2.59
CA HIS A 29 -13.45 12.69 -3.39
C HIS A 29 -12.86 11.64 -4.33
N LYS A 30 -12.62 12.02 -5.59
CA LYS A 30 -11.89 11.16 -6.53
C LYS A 30 -10.57 10.75 -5.86
N PRO A 31 -10.21 9.46 -5.87
CA PRO A 31 -8.99 9.00 -5.23
C PRO A 31 -7.78 9.66 -5.91
N ILE A 32 -6.81 10.08 -5.10
CA ILE A 32 -5.58 10.76 -5.57
C ILE A 32 -4.75 9.80 -6.43
N LEU A 33 -4.74 8.52 -6.06
CA LEU A 33 -4.09 7.43 -6.78
C LEU A 33 -5.17 6.60 -7.49
N ASN A 34 -4.98 6.39 -8.79
CA ASN A 34 -5.82 5.60 -9.70
C ASN A 34 -5.13 4.30 -10.15
N GLU A 35 -5.77 3.58 -11.08
CA GLU A 35 -5.29 2.31 -11.65
C GLU A 35 -3.94 2.40 -12.39
N GLU A 36 -3.57 3.57 -12.91
CA GLU A 36 -2.27 3.76 -13.57
C GLU A 36 -1.14 3.66 -12.55
N TYR A 37 -1.25 4.41 -11.45
CA TYR A 37 -0.27 4.34 -10.36
C TYR A 37 -0.20 2.95 -9.73
N LYS A 38 -1.33 2.23 -9.65
CA LYS A 38 -1.36 0.85 -9.17
C LYS A 38 -0.46 -0.06 -10.00
N LYS A 39 -0.56 0.00 -11.33
CA LYS A 39 0.29 -0.79 -12.23
C LYS A 39 1.77 -0.42 -12.03
N THR A 40 2.06 0.88 -12.01
CA THR A 40 3.43 1.38 -11.80
C THR A 40 4.03 0.92 -10.48
N ILE A 41 3.25 0.88 -9.40
CA ILE A 41 3.70 0.36 -8.10
C ILE A 41 3.97 -1.14 -8.17
N ILE A 42 3.06 -1.91 -8.79
CA ILE A 42 3.22 -3.37 -8.91
C ILE A 42 4.47 -3.70 -9.73
N ASP A 43 4.64 -3.07 -10.89
CA ASP A 43 5.81 -3.27 -11.74
C ASP A 43 7.11 -2.89 -11.02
N PHE A 44 7.09 -1.81 -10.22
CA PHE A 44 8.24 -1.41 -9.42
C PHE A 44 8.61 -2.45 -8.36
N VAL A 45 7.62 -2.99 -7.65
CA VAL A 45 7.82 -4.01 -6.60
C VAL A 45 8.22 -5.35 -7.20
N ASP A 46 7.67 -5.75 -8.34
CA ASP A 46 8.05 -7.00 -9.03
C ASP A 46 9.52 -6.98 -9.48
N ASN A 47 10.02 -5.80 -9.87
CA ASN A 47 11.43 -5.60 -10.23
C ASN A 47 12.35 -5.45 -8.99
N ASN A 48 11.83 -4.96 -7.88
CA ASN A 48 12.57 -4.76 -6.64
C ASN A 48 11.72 -5.12 -5.40
N PRO A 49 11.61 -6.41 -5.05
CA PRO A 49 10.71 -6.85 -3.97
C PRO A 49 11.15 -6.39 -2.57
N SER A 50 12.41 -5.97 -2.44
CA SER A 50 12.98 -5.44 -1.20
C SER A 50 12.78 -3.93 -1.04
N ALA A 51 12.10 -3.27 -1.98
CA ALA A 51 11.92 -1.84 -1.96
C ALA A 51 11.18 -1.34 -0.71
N VAL A 52 11.60 -0.17 -0.24
CA VAL A 52 10.95 0.50 0.89
C VAL A 52 9.88 1.47 0.38
N ILE A 53 8.85 1.72 1.18
CA ILE A 53 7.76 2.65 0.86
C ILE A 53 8.29 4.04 0.47
N GLU A 54 9.39 4.48 1.09
CA GLU A 54 10.05 5.75 0.79
C GLU A 54 10.51 5.80 -0.67
N GLU A 55 11.24 4.78 -1.12
CA GLU A 55 11.72 4.65 -2.49
C GLU A 55 10.57 4.62 -3.51
N ILE A 56 9.49 3.89 -3.20
CA ILE A 56 8.29 3.82 -4.04
C ILE A 56 7.62 5.20 -4.13
N THR A 57 7.53 5.92 -3.01
CA THR A 57 6.90 7.25 -2.98
C THR A 57 7.72 8.24 -3.79
N ASP A 58 9.03 8.24 -3.63
CA ASP A 58 9.93 9.10 -4.38
C ASP A 58 9.89 8.80 -5.87
N TYR A 59 9.88 7.51 -6.23
CA TYR A 59 9.70 7.06 -7.60
C TYR A 59 8.40 7.61 -8.22
N LEU A 60 7.27 7.51 -7.52
CA LEU A 60 6.00 8.06 -7.99
C LEU A 60 6.04 9.59 -8.17
N ILE A 61 6.63 10.32 -7.23
CA ILE A 61 6.74 11.79 -7.31
C ILE A 61 7.61 12.19 -8.51
N VAL A 62 8.70 11.47 -8.76
CA VAL A 62 9.61 11.74 -9.89
C VAL A 62 8.95 11.40 -11.21
N GLN A 63 8.34 10.21 -11.34
CA GLN A 63 7.68 9.77 -12.57
C GLN A 63 6.51 10.68 -12.95
N TYR A 64 5.72 11.11 -11.97
CA TYR A 64 4.52 11.92 -12.18
C TYR A 64 4.70 13.40 -11.86
N LYS A 65 5.94 13.89 -11.90
CA LYS A 65 6.31 15.28 -11.60
C LYS A 65 5.53 16.30 -12.42
N TYR A 66 5.25 16.00 -13.70
CA TYR A 66 4.50 16.87 -14.62
C TYR A 66 3.03 17.06 -14.24
N VAL A 67 2.47 16.14 -13.45
CA VAL A 67 1.07 16.19 -12.97
C VAL A 67 1.00 16.86 -11.58
N ASN A 68 2.14 17.32 -11.04
CA ASN A 68 2.26 17.86 -9.67
C ASN A 68 1.67 16.92 -8.61
N LEU A 69 1.93 15.61 -8.76
CA LEU A 69 1.49 14.61 -7.80
C LEU A 69 2.05 14.94 -6.40
N LYS A 70 1.17 15.16 -5.43
CA LYS A 70 1.51 15.37 -4.02
C LYS A 70 0.90 14.25 -3.19
N VAL A 71 1.73 13.29 -2.78
CA VAL A 71 1.32 12.15 -1.98
C VAL A 71 2.28 11.96 -0.81
N SER A 72 1.76 11.56 0.35
CA SER A 72 2.56 11.20 1.52
C SER A 72 2.89 9.70 1.51
N HIS A 73 3.96 9.30 2.18
CA HIS A 73 4.30 7.88 2.39
C HIS A 73 3.12 7.09 3.01
N SER A 74 2.40 7.69 3.96
CA SER A 74 1.24 7.06 4.60
C SER A 74 0.06 6.84 3.63
N THR A 75 -0.08 7.70 2.62
CA THR A 75 -1.10 7.56 1.56
C THR A 75 -0.73 6.43 0.62
N VAL A 76 0.54 6.39 0.19
CA VAL A 76 1.07 5.30 -0.65
C VAL A 76 0.98 3.95 0.08
N ASN A 77 1.39 3.89 1.35
CA ASN A 77 1.28 2.69 2.17
C ASN A 77 -0.16 2.13 2.22
N LYS A 78 -1.14 2.98 2.53
CA LYS A 78 -2.56 2.57 2.57
C LYS A 78 -3.02 2.07 1.20
N PHE A 79 -2.66 2.78 0.13
CA PHE A 79 -3.01 2.39 -1.23
C PHE A 79 -2.39 1.05 -1.64
N MET A 80 -1.14 0.80 -1.27
CA MET A 80 -0.47 -0.49 -1.52
C MET A 80 -1.20 -1.65 -0.83
N ILE A 81 -1.63 -1.45 0.41
CA ILE A 81 -2.34 -2.48 1.19
C ILE A 81 -3.76 -2.70 0.65
N THR A 82 -4.52 -1.63 0.40
CA THR A 82 -5.95 -1.75 0.07
C THR A 82 -6.24 -1.94 -1.42
N GLU A 83 -5.50 -1.26 -2.29
CA GLU A 83 -5.77 -1.26 -3.73
C GLU A 83 -4.82 -2.18 -4.50
N CYS A 84 -3.55 -2.26 -4.11
CA CYS A 84 -2.57 -3.15 -4.75
C CYS A 84 -2.56 -4.57 -4.16
N ASN A 85 -3.28 -4.82 -3.06
CA ASN A 85 -3.26 -6.10 -2.33
C ASN A 85 -1.85 -6.55 -1.92
N LEU A 86 -0.94 -5.60 -1.66
CA LEU A 86 0.43 -5.88 -1.25
C LEU A 86 0.51 -6.04 0.27
N SER A 87 1.28 -7.04 0.70
CA SER A 87 1.60 -7.25 2.11
C SER A 87 3.01 -6.72 2.39
N LEU A 88 3.12 -5.73 3.27
CA LEU A 88 4.40 -5.21 3.71
C LEU A 88 4.92 -6.04 4.88
N LYS A 89 6.14 -6.56 4.74
CA LYS A 89 6.80 -7.32 5.81
C LYS A 89 8.02 -6.56 6.31
N LYS A 90 8.30 -6.70 7.59
CA LYS A 90 9.57 -6.27 8.16
C LYS A 90 10.63 -7.31 7.79
N THR A 91 11.71 -6.88 7.18
CA THR A 91 12.85 -7.75 6.88
C THR A 91 13.70 -7.92 8.13
N GLU A 92 14.06 -9.18 8.43
CA GLU A 92 15.07 -9.51 9.43
C GLU A 92 16.41 -9.71 8.72
N PHE A 93 17.42 -8.96 9.16
CA PHE A 93 18.76 -9.07 8.59
C PHE A 93 19.57 -10.10 9.39
N HIS A 94 20.23 -11.00 8.67
CA HIS A 94 21.18 -11.96 9.22
C HIS A 94 22.59 -11.65 8.72
N SER A 95 23.61 -12.23 9.37
CA SER A 95 24.98 -12.06 8.91
C SER A 95 25.15 -12.66 7.51
N THR A 96 25.89 -11.97 6.65
CA THR A 96 26.24 -12.45 5.31
C THR A 96 27.00 -13.78 5.37
N GLU A 97 27.74 -14.02 6.46
CA GLU A 97 28.44 -15.27 6.73
C GLU A 97 27.52 -16.49 6.74
N ARG A 98 26.25 -16.36 7.16
CA ARG A 98 25.26 -17.46 7.10
C ARG A 98 24.99 -17.94 5.68
N ASN A 99 25.16 -17.06 4.70
CA ASN A 99 24.98 -17.38 3.28
C ASN A 99 26.28 -17.88 2.64
N SER A 100 27.35 -18.10 3.41
CA SER A 100 28.57 -18.71 2.89
C SER A 100 28.30 -20.18 2.54
N LEU A 101 28.97 -20.67 1.49
CA LEU A 101 28.83 -22.05 1.06
C LEU A 101 29.22 -23.03 2.18
N GLU A 102 30.23 -22.67 2.97
CA GLU A 102 30.69 -23.43 4.13
C GLU A 102 29.57 -23.58 5.17
N LYS A 103 28.93 -22.47 5.58
CA LYS A 103 27.83 -22.51 6.56
C LYS A 103 26.58 -23.19 6.03
N ILE A 104 26.28 -23.07 4.74
CA ILE A 104 25.16 -23.78 4.11
C ILE A 104 25.43 -25.30 4.13
N ASN A 105 26.64 -25.73 3.78
CA ASN A 105 27.01 -27.15 3.79
C ASN A 105 27.05 -27.73 5.21
N GLU A 106 27.65 -27.02 6.19
CA GLU A 106 27.63 -27.42 7.60
C GLU A 106 26.20 -27.67 8.10
N HIS A 107 25.26 -26.79 7.73
CA HIS A 107 23.86 -26.94 8.12
C HIS A 107 23.19 -28.12 7.40
N TYR A 108 23.48 -28.34 6.12
CA TYR A 108 22.96 -29.48 5.37
C TYR A 108 23.45 -30.81 5.95
N ASP A 109 24.76 -30.94 6.20
CA ASP A 109 25.37 -32.14 6.75
C ASP A 109 24.80 -32.46 8.14
N HIS A 110 24.64 -31.43 8.97
CA HIS A 110 23.99 -31.57 10.28
C HIS A 110 22.56 -32.09 10.13
N VAL A 111 21.73 -31.54 9.24
CA VAL A 111 20.35 -32.05 9.06
C VAL A 111 20.35 -33.51 8.59
N GLN A 112 21.24 -33.88 7.67
CA GLN A 112 21.36 -35.25 7.16
C GLN A 112 21.84 -36.27 8.21
N GLU A 113 22.64 -35.87 9.19
CA GLU A 113 23.05 -36.76 10.29
C GLU A 113 21.89 -37.12 11.24
N TRP A 114 20.83 -36.32 11.27
CA TRP A 114 19.67 -36.53 12.14
C TRP A 114 18.47 -37.20 11.45
N ASP A 115 18.50 -37.35 10.13
CA ASP A 115 17.52 -38.10 9.33
C ASP A 115 17.82 -39.62 9.35
#